data_AF-A0A9D9XXY2-F1
#
_entry.id   AF-A0A9D9XXY2-F1
#
_cell.length_a   1.000
_cell.length_b   1.000
_cell.length_c   1.000
_cell.angle_alpha   90.00
_cell.angle_beta   90.00
_cell.angle_gamma   90.00
#
_symmetry.space_group_name_H-M   'P 1'
#
loop_
_entity.id
_entity.type
_entity.pdbx_description
1 polymer ?
#
loop_
_entity_poly.entity_id
_entity_poly.type
_entity_poly.pdbx_seq_one_letter_code
_entity_poly.pdbx_strand_id
1 'polypeptide(L)'
;MQKLIQITSGRGPAECTRVVARVLQILMDESRSLGLDVQVLQKIAGEENGTVETALLSIEGEQTFSFVSSWIGTIQWIGESEIRKDHKRKNWYIGIFEVESAENLEVKDTDISYQAMRSSGAGGQHVNKVSSAIRATHLPTGIQVVAMDSRSQHQNKKLAYERLLVKIREKHFESLKTNELTQWKNQMQIERGNPVRTFVGSDFKKMKVEKGYKSQRLKLRGDLKIQIRSEKYTKL
;
A
#
# COMPACT_ATOMS: atom_id res chain seq x y z
N MET A 1 13.04 8.91 0.02
CA MET A 1 11.74 8.46 0.59
C MET A 1 11.62 6.95 0.40
N GLN A 2 11.10 6.23 1.40
CA GLN A 2 10.88 4.78 1.34
C GLN A 2 9.47 4.46 0.83
N LYS A 3 9.35 3.45 -0.03
CA LYS A 3 8.07 2.90 -0.49
C LYS A 3 8.11 1.38 -0.45
N LEU A 4 7.00 0.77 -0.05
CA LEU A 4 6.82 -0.67 -0.09
C LEU A 4 5.96 -1.06 -1.28
N ILE A 5 6.40 -2.08 -2.01
CA ILE A 5 5.63 -2.65 -3.11
C ILE A 5 5.49 -4.17 -2.96
N GLN A 6 4.31 -4.67 -3.27
CA GLN A 6 4.02 -6.09 -3.40
C GLN A 6 3.93 -6.43 -4.89
N ILE A 7 4.72 -7.40 -5.34
CA ILE A 7 4.56 -8.04 -6.65
C ILE A 7 3.97 -9.43 -6.43
N THR A 8 2.90 -9.77 -7.16
CA THR A 8 2.18 -11.03 -6.95
C THR A 8 1.63 -11.60 -8.25
N SER A 9 1.65 -12.93 -8.36
CA SER A 9 0.99 -13.68 -9.42
C SER A 9 -0.52 -13.77 -9.23
N GLY A 10 -1.03 -13.35 -8.06
CA GLY A 10 -2.42 -13.54 -7.69
C GLY A 10 -2.78 -15.02 -7.62
N ARG A 11 -4.02 -15.35 -7.96
CA ARG A 11 -4.46 -16.73 -8.25
C ARG A 11 -4.21 -17.14 -9.71
N GLY A 12 -3.14 -16.63 -10.31
CA GLY A 12 -2.70 -17.01 -11.65
C GLY A 12 -2.11 -18.43 -11.66
N PRO A 13 -2.05 -19.08 -12.83
CA PRO A 13 -1.36 -20.37 -12.96
C PRO A 13 0.16 -20.23 -12.81
N ALA A 14 0.90 -21.34 -12.76
CA ALA A 14 2.36 -21.35 -12.58
C ALA A 14 3.14 -20.50 -13.61
N GLU A 15 2.58 -20.21 -14.79
CA GLU A 15 3.22 -19.26 -15.70
C GLU A 15 3.33 -17.86 -15.09
N CYS A 16 2.33 -17.43 -14.33
CA CYS A 16 2.35 -16.13 -13.65
C CYS A 16 3.42 -16.08 -12.56
N THR A 17 3.68 -17.16 -11.82
CA THR A 17 4.73 -17.18 -10.79
C THR A 17 6.14 -17.09 -11.40
N ARG A 18 6.32 -17.66 -12.59
CA ARG A 18 7.54 -17.46 -13.39
C ARG A 18 7.68 -16.01 -13.87
N VAL A 19 6.59 -15.40 -14.32
CA VAL A 19 6.57 -13.99 -14.74
C VAL A 19 6.93 -13.07 -13.57
N VAL A 20 6.40 -13.30 -12.37
CA VAL A 20 6.79 -12.56 -11.16
C VAL A 20 8.29 -12.66 -10.92
N ALA A 21 8.86 -13.87 -10.96
CA ALA A 21 10.28 -14.06 -10.73
C ALA A 21 11.16 -13.26 -11.71
N ARG A 22 10.78 -13.24 -13.00
CA ARG A 22 11.51 -12.50 -14.04
C ARG A 22 11.31 -10.99 -13.92
N VAL A 23 10.08 -10.53 -13.73
CA VAL A 23 9.76 -9.11 -13.57
C VAL A 23 10.41 -8.54 -12.31
N LEU A 24 10.50 -9.32 -11.23
CA LEU A 24 11.20 -8.97 -10.01
C LEU A 24 12.68 -8.63 -10.28
N GLN A 25 13.38 -9.46 -11.06
CA GLN A 25 14.78 -9.19 -11.44
C GLN A 25 14.90 -7.93 -12.30
N ILE A 26 14.04 -7.77 -13.31
CA ILE A 26 14.03 -6.58 -14.17
C ILE A 26 13.81 -5.30 -13.36
N LEU A 27 12.88 -5.34 -12.39
CA LEU A 27 12.60 -4.21 -11.51
C LEU A 27 13.80 -3.88 -10.62
N MET A 28 14.48 -4.88 -10.06
CA MET A 28 15.71 -4.69 -9.28
C MET A 28 16.86 -4.10 -10.13
N ASP A 29 17.00 -4.55 -11.36
CA ASP A 29 18.06 -4.04 -12.23
C ASP A 29 17.75 -2.60 -12.69
N GLU A 30 16.49 -2.30 -13.05
CA GLU A 30 16.05 -0.94 -13.41
C GLU A 30 16.20 0.03 -12.23
N SER A 31 15.85 -0.40 -11.01
CA SER A 31 16.01 0.43 -9.80
C SER A 31 17.48 0.70 -9.46
N ARG A 32 18.35 -0.32 -9.51
CA ARG A 32 19.81 -0.13 -9.33
C ARG A 32 20.40 0.81 -10.37
N SER A 33 19.94 0.73 -11.63
CA SER A 33 20.40 1.62 -12.70
C SER A 33 20.05 3.10 -12.45
N LEU A 34 19.00 3.35 -11.65
CA LEU A 34 18.56 4.68 -11.23
C LEU A 34 19.15 5.12 -9.88
N GLY A 35 20.06 4.32 -9.30
CA GLY A 35 20.65 4.59 -7.98
C GLY A 35 19.68 4.44 -6.82
N LEU A 36 18.57 3.70 -6.99
CA LEU A 36 17.64 3.38 -5.91
C LEU A 36 18.14 2.16 -5.14
N ASP A 37 18.02 2.22 -3.81
CA ASP A 37 18.26 1.06 -2.95
C ASP A 37 17.01 0.19 -2.90
N VAL A 38 17.19 -1.12 -3.08
CA VAL A 38 16.08 -2.08 -3.12
C VAL A 38 16.38 -3.28 -2.26
N GLN A 39 15.53 -3.49 -1.26
CA GLN A 39 15.60 -4.60 -0.33
C GLN A 39 14.39 -5.51 -0.49
N VAL A 40 14.62 -6.82 -0.59
CA VAL A 40 13.53 -7.81 -0.52
C VAL A 40 13.23 -8.08 0.95
N LEU A 41 12.06 -7.68 1.41
CA LEU A 41 11.61 -7.91 2.79
C LEU A 41 11.03 -9.32 2.96
N GLN A 42 10.27 -9.77 1.96
CA GLN A 42 9.63 -11.07 1.97
C GLN A 42 9.60 -11.64 0.55
N LYS A 43 9.75 -12.96 0.44
CA LYS A 43 9.63 -13.69 -0.83
C LYS A 43 9.00 -15.05 -0.58
N ILE A 44 7.89 -15.31 -1.25
CA ILE A 44 7.17 -16.59 -1.24
C ILE A 44 7.47 -17.29 -2.56
N ALA A 45 8.08 -18.46 -2.49
CA ALA A 45 8.38 -19.28 -3.67
C ALA A 45 7.09 -19.84 -4.26
N GLY A 46 7.04 -19.98 -5.60
CA GLY A 46 5.97 -20.70 -6.26
C GLY A 46 6.20 -22.21 -6.25
N GLU A 47 5.23 -22.98 -6.78
CA GLU A 47 5.28 -24.45 -6.83
C GLU A 47 6.46 -24.98 -7.66
N GLU A 48 6.77 -24.30 -8.77
CA GLU A 48 7.86 -24.68 -9.68
C GLU A 48 9.19 -24.06 -9.23
N ASN A 49 10.29 -24.79 -9.44
CA ASN A 49 11.62 -24.33 -9.03
C ASN A 49 12.00 -23.00 -9.69
N GLY A 50 12.51 -22.06 -8.90
CA GLY A 50 12.90 -20.72 -9.36
C GLY A 50 11.74 -19.77 -9.63
N THR A 51 10.48 -20.17 -9.38
CA THR A 51 9.32 -19.29 -9.49
C THR A 51 8.99 -18.58 -8.18
N VAL A 52 8.24 -17.49 -8.26
CA VAL A 52 7.88 -16.64 -7.11
C VAL A 52 6.39 -16.37 -7.16
N GLU A 53 5.67 -16.68 -6.11
CA GLU A 53 4.24 -16.38 -6.04
C GLU A 53 4.04 -14.91 -5.69
N THR A 54 4.69 -14.46 -4.61
CA THR A 54 4.58 -13.08 -4.11
C THR A 54 5.91 -12.64 -3.52
N ALA A 55 6.28 -11.37 -3.69
CA ALA A 55 7.39 -10.76 -2.99
C ALA A 55 7.02 -9.34 -2.53
N LEU A 56 7.55 -8.96 -1.36
CA LEU A 56 7.46 -7.62 -0.79
C LEU A 56 8.83 -6.98 -0.86
N LEU A 57 8.90 -5.79 -1.44
CA LEU A 57 10.13 -5.01 -1.58
C LEU A 57 10.00 -3.68 -0.87
N SER A 58 11.11 -3.23 -0.29
CA SER A 58 11.34 -1.84 0.10
C SER A 58 12.23 -1.17 -0.94
N ILE A 59 11.85 0.04 -1.36
CA ILE A 59 12.57 0.85 -2.33
C ILE A 59 12.82 2.23 -1.73
N GLU A 60 14.08 2.64 -1.72
CA GLU A 60 14.53 3.91 -1.15
C GLU A 60 15.39 4.71 -2.13
N GLY A 61 15.25 6.03 -2.09
CA GLY A 61 16.00 6.95 -2.95
C GLY A 61 15.25 8.23 -3.27
N GLU A 62 15.83 9.02 -4.17
CA GLU A 62 15.31 10.34 -4.60
C GLU A 62 14.18 10.19 -5.63
N GLN A 63 14.30 9.26 -6.57
CA GLN A 63 13.33 9.03 -7.65
C GLN A 63 12.33 7.90 -7.34
N THR A 64 12.22 7.48 -6.09
CA THR A 64 11.37 6.34 -5.67
C THR A 64 9.93 6.51 -6.10
N PHE A 65 9.34 7.71 -5.91
CA PHE A 65 7.94 7.95 -6.22
C PHE A 65 7.64 7.74 -7.71
N SER A 66 8.37 8.41 -8.60
CA SER A 66 8.18 8.27 -10.05
C SER A 66 8.47 6.85 -10.54
N PHE A 67 9.47 6.19 -9.96
CA PHE A 67 9.80 4.82 -10.29
C PHE A 67 8.64 3.88 -9.93
N VAL A 68 8.21 3.89 -8.66
CA VAL A 68 7.14 3.03 -8.17
C VAL A 68 5.83 3.30 -8.91
N SER A 69 5.45 4.56 -9.12
CA SER A 69 4.24 4.92 -9.89
C SER A 69 4.25 4.39 -11.32
N SER A 70 5.42 4.18 -11.93
CA SER A 70 5.54 3.60 -13.27
C SER A 70 5.38 2.07 -13.32
N TRP A 71 5.37 1.42 -12.15
CA TRP A 71 5.28 -0.03 -11.99
C TRP A 71 3.97 -0.48 -11.34
N ILE A 72 3.34 0.36 -10.52
CA ILE A 72 2.03 0.06 -9.89
C ILE A 72 0.99 -0.23 -10.97
N GLY A 73 0.29 -1.36 -10.82
CA GLY A 73 -0.79 -1.82 -11.69
C GLY A 73 -0.54 -3.22 -12.24
N THR A 74 -1.30 -3.56 -13.27
CA THR A 74 -1.17 -4.84 -13.96
C THR A 74 0.02 -4.83 -14.90
N ILE A 75 0.83 -5.88 -14.85
CA ILE A 75 1.89 -6.16 -15.82
C ILE A 75 1.47 -7.35 -16.67
N GLN A 76 1.60 -7.21 -17.99
CA GLN A 76 1.31 -8.28 -18.94
C GLN A 76 2.62 -8.89 -19.48
N TRP A 77 2.67 -10.21 -19.52
CA TRP A 77 3.66 -10.93 -20.33
C TRP A 77 2.96 -11.67 -21.47
N ILE A 78 3.50 -11.54 -22.67
CA ILE A 78 3.04 -12.20 -23.89
C ILE A 78 4.10 -13.21 -24.33
N GLY A 79 3.85 -14.50 -24.10
CA GLY A 79 4.79 -15.55 -24.43
C GLY A 79 4.19 -16.95 -24.26
N GLU A 80 4.82 -17.93 -24.88
CA GLU A 80 4.41 -19.33 -24.82
C GLU A 80 4.75 -19.94 -23.47
N SER A 81 3.90 -20.84 -22.97
CA SER A 81 4.16 -21.50 -21.69
C SER A 81 5.33 -22.47 -21.83
N GLU A 82 6.35 -22.28 -21.00
CA GLU A 82 7.46 -23.23 -20.85
C GLU A 82 7.13 -24.35 -19.86
N ILE A 83 6.08 -24.17 -19.04
CA ILE A 83 5.66 -25.12 -18.00
C ILE A 83 4.68 -26.14 -18.61
N ARG A 84 3.67 -25.64 -19.33
CA ARG A 84 2.67 -26.46 -20.02
C ARG A 84 2.96 -26.47 -21.52
N LYS A 85 3.62 -27.53 -21.97
CA LYS A 85 3.89 -27.79 -23.38
C LYS A 85 2.60 -27.73 -24.21
N ASP A 86 2.68 -27.16 -25.41
CA ASP A 86 1.58 -27.02 -26.38
C ASP A 86 0.35 -26.20 -25.94
N HIS A 87 0.45 -25.48 -24.81
CA HIS A 87 -0.66 -24.65 -24.34
C HIS A 87 -0.80 -23.37 -25.19
N LYS A 88 -1.98 -23.18 -25.80
CA LYS A 88 -2.24 -22.10 -26.77
C LYS A 88 -2.28 -20.68 -26.17
N ARG A 89 -2.50 -20.53 -24.86
CA ARG A 89 -2.58 -19.21 -24.21
C ARG A 89 -1.21 -18.55 -24.20
N LYS A 90 -1.16 -17.28 -24.60
CA LYS A 90 0.07 -16.48 -24.58
C LYS A 90 0.03 -15.26 -23.65
N ASN A 91 -1.14 -14.87 -23.14
CA ASN A 91 -1.30 -13.69 -22.29
C ASN A 91 -1.38 -14.06 -20.81
N TRP A 92 -0.42 -13.55 -20.04
CA TRP A 92 -0.25 -13.78 -18.62
C TRP A 92 -0.17 -12.44 -17.89
N TYR A 93 -0.76 -12.37 -16.70
CA TYR A 93 -0.91 -11.12 -15.96
C TYR A 93 -0.44 -11.30 -14.52
N ILE A 94 0.27 -10.31 -14.01
CA ILE A 94 0.68 -10.21 -12.61
C ILE A 94 0.34 -8.80 -12.11
N GLY A 95 0.29 -8.62 -10.79
CA GLY A 95 -0.02 -7.34 -10.16
C GLY A 95 1.17 -6.80 -9.39
N ILE A 96 1.37 -5.49 -9.47
CA ILE A 96 2.27 -4.74 -8.59
C ILE A 96 1.43 -3.70 -7.86
N PHE A 97 1.48 -3.71 -6.53
CA PHE A 97 0.67 -2.85 -5.68
C PHE A 97 1.56 -2.14 -4.68
N GLU A 98 1.24 -0.88 -4.39
CA GLU A 98 1.83 -0.18 -3.25
C GLU A 98 1.23 -0.73 -1.95
N VAL A 99 2.08 -0.92 -0.95
CA VAL A 99 1.68 -1.36 0.38
C VAL A 99 2.02 -0.24 1.36
N GLU A 100 1.11 0.04 2.28
CA GLU A 100 1.41 0.97 3.36
C GLU A 100 2.39 0.35 4.35
N SER A 101 3.41 1.10 4.74
CA SER A 101 4.30 0.69 5.82
C SER A 101 3.52 0.71 7.14
N ALA A 102 3.48 -0.42 7.84
CA ALA A 102 3.10 -0.39 9.25
C ALA A 102 4.19 0.37 10.01
N GLU A 103 3.82 1.44 10.69
CA GLU A 103 4.74 2.16 11.57
C GLU A 103 5.15 1.25 12.73
N ASN A 104 6.45 0.98 12.88
CA ASN A 104 6.97 0.32 14.07
C ASN A 104 6.75 1.24 15.27
N LEU A 105 5.78 0.89 16.10
CA LEU A 105 5.30 1.76 17.15
C LEU A 105 5.98 1.40 18.48
N GLU A 106 7.21 1.86 18.63
CA GLU A 106 7.95 1.80 19.90
C GLU A 106 7.48 2.93 20.81
N VAL A 107 6.77 2.61 21.90
CA VAL A 107 6.28 3.61 22.86
C VAL A 107 7.37 3.92 23.86
N LYS A 108 7.87 5.17 23.86
CA LYS A 108 8.80 5.67 24.87
C LYS A 108 8.05 6.49 25.90
N ASP A 109 8.49 6.42 27.15
CA ASP A 109 7.89 7.21 28.25
C ASP A 109 7.97 8.73 28.00
N THR A 110 8.98 9.18 27.26
CA THR A 110 9.16 10.59 26.85
C THR A 110 8.08 11.10 25.92
N ASP A 111 7.39 10.20 25.22
CA ASP A 111 6.39 10.55 24.22
C ASP A 111 4.99 10.70 24.83
N ILE A 112 4.88 10.53 26.15
CA ILE A 112 3.61 10.56 26.88
C ILE A 112 3.53 11.82 27.73
N SER A 113 2.56 12.68 27.39
CA SER A 113 2.21 13.84 28.19
C SER A 113 1.12 13.49 29.20
N TYR A 114 1.34 13.85 30.46
CA TYR A 114 0.38 13.68 31.54
C TYR A 114 -0.19 15.01 31.99
N GLN A 115 -1.50 15.15 31.97
CA GLN A 115 -2.22 16.31 32.47
C GLN A 115 -3.10 15.92 33.65
N ALA A 116 -2.90 16.57 34.79
CA ALA A 116 -3.80 16.43 35.94
C ALA A 116 -5.07 17.24 35.71
N MET A 117 -6.22 16.64 36.02
CA MET A 117 -7.53 17.26 35.87
C MET A 117 -8.40 16.92 37.08
N ARG A 118 -9.49 17.69 37.23
CA ARG A 118 -10.54 17.36 38.20
C ARG A 118 -11.35 16.18 37.68
N SER A 119 -11.68 15.25 38.57
CA SER A 119 -12.57 14.14 38.25
C SER A 119 -13.97 14.68 37.96
N SER A 120 -14.61 14.22 36.88
CA SER A 120 -16.00 14.55 36.55
C SER A 120 -16.95 13.54 37.18
N GLY A 121 -17.81 13.95 38.12
CA GLY A 121 -18.82 13.08 38.72
C GLY A 121 -19.55 13.72 39.89
N ALA A 122 -20.67 13.11 40.33
CA ALA A 122 -21.49 13.53 41.47
C ALA A 122 -20.83 13.26 42.84
N GLY A 123 -19.54 13.62 42.98
CA GLY A 123 -18.76 13.38 44.19
C GLY A 123 -18.85 14.48 45.23
N GLY A 124 -18.48 14.16 46.48
CA GLY A 124 -18.41 15.12 47.58
C GLY A 124 -17.29 16.17 47.44
N GLN A 125 -17.07 16.99 48.46
CA GLN A 125 -16.11 18.12 48.42
C GLN A 125 -14.70 17.76 47.89
N HIS A 126 -14.23 16.53 48.15
CA HIS A 126 -12.92 16.05 47.70
C HIS A 126 -12.81 15.97 46.17
N VAL A 127 -13.86 15.51 45.49
CA VAL A 127 -13.92 15.42 44.01
C VAL A 127 -13.92 16.80 43.37
N ASN A 128 -14.55 17.77 44.03
CA ASN A 128 -14.62 19.15 43.56
C ASN A 128 -13.36 19.98 43.86
N LYS A 129 -12.50 19.56 44.80
CA LYS A 129 -11.30 20.31 45.21
C LYS A 129 -10.00 19.72 44.68
N VAL A 130 -9.88 18.40 44.59
CA VAL A 130 -8.62 17.70 44.29
C VAL A 130 -8.54 17.25 42.84
N SER A 131 -7.44 17.59 42.17
CA SER A 131 -7.16 17.20 40.77
C SER A 131 -6.53 15.80 40.72
N SER A 132 -7.29 14.77 41.07
CA SER A 132 -6.79 13.38 41.11
C SER A 132 -6.85 12.65 39.76
N ALA A 133 -7.69 13.11 38.82
CA ALA A 133 -7.81 12.48 37.50
C ALA A 133 -6.58 12.82 36.64
N ILE A 134 -6.13 11.85 35.83
CA ILE A 134 -4.99 12.01 34.93
C ILE A 134 -5.42 11.71 33.50
N ARG A 135 -5.10 12.63 32.59
CA ARG A 135 -5.13 12.41 31.15
C ARG A 135 -3.72 12.08 30.68
N ALA A 136 -3.53 10.92 30.08
CA ALA A 136 -2.29 10.55 29.40
C ALA A 136 -2.51 10.67 27.88
N THR A 137 -1.58 11.32 27.19
CA THR A 137 -1.63 11.56 25.75
C THR A 137 -0.33 11.12 25.12
N HIS A 138 -0.38 10.20 24.15
CA HIS A 138 0.77 9.86 23.35
C HIS A 138 0.91 10.89 22.23
N LEU A 139 1.97 11.71 22.29
CA LEU A 139 2.17 12.86 21.41
C LEU A 139 2.26 12.46 19.92
N PRO A 140 3.00 11.39 19.53
CA PRO A 140 3.12 11.01 18.12
C PRO A 140 1.80 10.56 17.50
N THR A 141 0.97 9.81 18.24
CA THR A 141 -0.28 9.24 17.69
C THR A 141 -1.52 10.06 18.00
N GLY A 142 -1.43 11.04 18.90
CA GLY A 142 -2.56 11.82 19.41
C GLY A 142 -3.54 11.03 20.27
N ILE A 143 -3.26 9.76 20.59
CA ILE A 143 -4.16 8.93 21.38
C ILE A 143 -4.16 9.42 22.83
N GLN A 144 -5.35 9.72 23.32
CA GLN A 144 -5.56 10.15 24.70
C GLN A 144 -6.44 9.16 25.47
N VAL A 145 -6.12 9.00 26.76
CA VAL A 145 -6.87 8.22 27.72
C VAL A 145 -6.96 8.98 29.04
N VAL A 146 -8.07 8.83 29.75
CA VAL A 146 -8.29 9.40 31.08
C VAL A 146 -8.46 8.28 32.11
N ALA A 147 -7.83 8.45 33.27
CA ALA A 147 -8.01 7.60 34.45
C ALA A 147 -8.42 8.46 35.64
N MET A 148 -9.50 8.06 36.30
CA MET A 148 -10.09 8.77 37.45
C MET A 148 -10.70 7.83 38.49
N ASP A 149 -10.32 6.56 38.41
CA ASP A 149 -10.88 5.43 39.12
C ASP A 149 -10.50 5.43 40.61
N SER A 150 -9.33 6.02 40.94
CA SER A 150 -8.86 6.17 42.32
C SER A 150 -8.90 7.63 42.80
N ARG A 151 -8.95 7.80 44.12
CA ARG A 151 -8.70 9.09 44.79
C ARG A 151 -7.23 9.53 44.72
N SER A 152 -6.29 8.64 44.39
CA SER A 152 -4.86 8.91 44.31
C SER A 152 -4.42 9.26 42.89
N GLN A 153 -3.78 10.43 42.72
CA GLN A 153 -3.23 10.87 41.45
C GLN A 153 -2.17 9.90 40.91
N HIS A 154 -1.31 9.35 41.77
CA HIS A 154 -0.25 8.43 41.36
C HIS A 154 -0.83 7.11 40.81
N GLN A 155 -1.86 6.57 41.47
CA GLN A 155 -2.56 5.38 41.00
C GLN A 155 -3.26 5.64 39.67
N ASN A 156 -3.91 6.80 39.51
CA ASN A 156 -4.52 7.18 38.24
C ASN A 156 -3.47 7.40 37.13
N LYS A 157 -2.28 7.91 37.45
CA LYS A 157 -1.18 8.02 36.47
C LYS A 157 -0.74 6.66 35.95
N LYS A 158 -0.54 5.68 36.84
CA LYS A 158 -0.19 4.30 36.47
C LYS A 158 -1.30 3.66 35.61
N LEU A 159 -2.56 3.80 36.02
CA LEU A 159 -3.70 3.27 35.28
C LEU A 159 -3.85 3.93 33.89
N ALA A 160 -3.65 5.24 33.80
CA ALA A 160 -3.69 5.97 32.54
C ALA A 160 -2.61 5.47 31.57
N TYR A 161 -1.40 5.18 32.07
CA TYR A 161 -0.33 4.60 31.29
C TYR A 161 -0.68 3.20 30.77
N GLU A 162 -1.14 2.29 31.64
CA GLU A 162 -1.54 0.94 31.23
C GLU A 162 -2.65 0.95 30.17
N ARG A 163 -3.69 1.78 30.36
CA ARG A 163 -4.77 1.92 29.39
C ARG A 163 -4.30 2.54 28.07
N LEU A 164 -3.38 3.51 28.12
CA LEU A 164 -2.81 4.12 26.93
C LEU A 164 -2.02 3.08 26.11
N LEU A 165 -1.20 2.25 26.76
CA LEU A 165 -0.47 1.17 26.10
C LEU A 165 -1.38 0.12 25.47
N VAL A 166 -2.49 -0.26 26.12
CA VAL A 166 -3.48 -1.16 25.54
C VAL A 166 -4.07 -0.55 24.27
N LYS A 167 -4.54 0.69 24.35
CA LYS A 167 -5.18 1.38 23.23
C LYS A 167 -4.25 1.62 22.03
N ILE A 168 -2.98 1.91 22.31
CA ILE A 168 -1.94 2.02 21.27
C ILE A 168 -1.72 0.68 20.58
N ARG A 169 -1.56 -0.41 21.34
CA ARG A 169 -1.36 -1.75 20.78
C ARG A 169 -2.57 -2.23 19.97
N GLU A 170 -3.78 -1.94 20.42
CA GLU A 170 -5.01 -2.23 19.67
C GLU A 170 -5.01 -1.53 18.32
N LYS A 171 -4.70 -0.22 18.27
CA LYS A 171 -4.61 0.53 17.02
C LYS A 171 -3.53 -0.01 16.08
N HIS A 172 -2.37 -0.38 16.63
CA HIS A 172 -1.29 -0.98 15.85
C HIS A 172 -1.72 -2.34 15.26
N PHE A 173 -2.35 -3.20 16.07
CA PHE A 173 -2.87 -4.49 15.61
C PHE A 173 -3.95 -4.32 14.52
N GLU A 174 -4.84 -3.33 14.67
CA GLU A 174 -5.84 -3.01 13.65
C GLU A 174 -5.18 -2.58 12.33
N SER A 175 -4.15 -1.74 12.38
CA SER A 175 -3.37 -1.35 11.20
C SER A 175 -2.70 -2.55 10.50
N LEU A 176 -2.05 -3.44 11.27
CA LEU A 176 -1.47 -4.67 10.72
C LEU A 176 -2.52 -5.53 10.03
N LYS A 177 -3.68 -5.74 10.67
CA LYS A 177 -4.78 -6.50 10.09
C LYS A 177 -5.32 -5.86 8.81
N THR A 178 -5.42 -4.53 8.75
CA THR A 178 -5.82 -3.84 7.52
C THR A 178 -4.81 -4.02 6.39
N ASN A 179 -3.51 -4.02 6.72
CA ASN A 179 -2.43 -4.27 5.76
C ASN A 179 -2.47 -5.70 5.23
N GLU A 180 -2.71 -6.70 6.08
CA GLU A 180 -2.88 -8.09 5.64
C GLU A 180 -4.11 -8.24 4.73
N LEU A 181 -5.24 -7.61 5.09
CA LEU A 181 -6.46 -7.64 4.29
C LEU A 181 -6.29 -6.96 2.93
N THR A 182 -5.53 -5.87 2.85
CA THR A 182 -5.24 -5.19 1.58
C THR A 182 -4.31 -6.03 0.71
N GLN A 183 -3.24 -6.62 1.27
CA GLN A 183 -2.38 -7.55 0.54
C GLN A 183 -3.14 -8.77 0.00
N TRP A 184 -4.06 -9.31 0.81
CA TRP A 184 -4.94 -10.39 0.37
C TRP A 184 -5.87 -9.96 -0.76
N LYS A 185 -6.50 -8.78 -0.66
CA LYS A 185 -7.34 -8.21 -1.72
C LYS A 185 -6.56 -8.00 -3.02
N ASN A 186 -5.34 -7.48 -2.93
CA ASN A 186 -4.42 -7.31 -4.06
C ASN A 186 -4.19 -8.63 -4.79
N GLN A 187 -3.98 -9.73 -4.05
CA GLN A 187 -3.81 -11.06 -4.63
C GLN A 187 -5.08 -11.59 -5.31
N MET A 188 -6.26 -11.20 -4.83
CA MET A 188 -7.55 -11.62 -5.39
C MET A 188 -7.98 -10.81 -6.63
N GLN A 189 -7.61 -9.53 -6.70
CA GLN A 189 -8.20 -8.57 -7.65
C GLN A 189 -7.20 -8.09 -8.72
N ILE A 190 -6.38 -8.98 -9.26
CA ILE A 190 -5.54 -8.62 -10.40
C ILE A 190 -6.42 -8.38 -11.64
N GLU A 191 -6.44 -7.15 -12.13
CA GLU A 191 -7.15 -6.77 -13.34
C GLU A 191 -6.52 -7.45 -14.56
N ARG A 192 -7.32 -8.17 -15.34
CA ARG A 192 -6.90 -8.83 -16.59
C ARG A 192 -7.16 -7.90 -17.77
N GLY A 193 -6.30 -6.90 -17.94
CA GLY A 193 -6.46 -5.86 -18.94
C GLY A 193 -5.66 -4.61 -18.56
N ASN A 194 -5.67 -3.61 -19.45
CA ASN A 194 -5.06 -2.30 -19.23
C ASN A 194 -3.66 -2.34 -18.56
N PRO A 195 -2.70 -3.11 -19.13
CA PRO A 195 -1.40 -3.27 -18.48
C PRO A 195 -0.61 -1.96 -18.50
N VAL A 196 0.04 -1.66 -17.39
CA VAL A 196 0.94 -0.51 -17.26
C VAL A 196 2.25 -0.76 -18.01
N ARG A 197 2.72 -2.02 -18.01
CA ARG A 197 3.86 -2.47 -18.81
C ARG A 197 3.56 -3.83 -19.44
N THR A 198 4.07 -4.02 -20.65
CA THR A 198 3.96 -5.28 -21.39
C THR A 198 5.35 -5.79 -21.76
N PHE A 199 5.60 -7.07 -21.47
CA PHE A 199 6.81 -7.79 -21.84
C PHE A 199 6.47 -8.89 -22.86
N VAL A 200 7.38 -9.17 -23.79
CA VAL A 200 7.13 -10.14 -24.87
C VAL A 200 8.32 -11.09 -25.02
N GLY A 201 8.01 -12.34 -25.37
CA GLY A 201 9.00 -13.37 -25.70
C GLY A 201 9.68 -13.99 -24.48
N SER A 202 10.56 -14.97 -24.75
CA SER A 202 11.40 -15.65 -23.75
C SER A 202 12.32 -14.69 -23.01
N ASP A 203 12.75 -13.63 -23.69
CA ASP A 203 13.76 -12.69 -23.20
C ASP A 203 13.14 -11.51 -22.40
N PHE A 204 11.81 -11.50 -22.23
CA PHE A 204 11.08 -10.42 -21.54
C PHE A 204 11.42 -9.02 -22.08
N LYS A 205 11.46 -8.86 -23.41
CA LYS A 205 11.70 -7.54 -24.01
C LYS A 205 10.49 -6.63 -23.75
N LYS A 206 10.77 -5.41 -23.27
CA LYS A 206 9.73 -4.39 -23.05
C LYS A 206 9.11 -4.00 -24.39
N MET A 207 7.80 -4.23 -24.53
CA MET A 207 7.06 -3.79 -25.70
C MET A 207 6.79 -2.30 -25.58
N LYS A 208 7.17 -1.52 -26.59
CA LYS A 208 6.72 -0.13 -26.70
C LYS A 208 5.24 -0.16 -27.09
N VAL A 209 4.37 0.21 -26.16
CA VAL A 209 2.97 0.47 -26.49
C VAL A 209 2.92 1.82 -27.18
N GLU A 210 2.81 1.84 -28.50
CA GLU A 210 2.37 3.04 -29.21
C GLU A 210 0.93 3.30 -28.78
N LYS A 211 0.72 4.28 -27.90
CA LYS A 211 -0.63 4.71 -27.52
C LYS A 211 -1.31 5.25 -28.78
N GLY A 212 -2.11 4.41 -29.43
CA GLY A 212 -2.93 4.81 -30.56
C GLY A 212 -4.05 5.73 -30.08
N TYR A 213 -3.80 7.03 -30.04
CA TYR A 213 -4.82 8.06 -29.72
C TYR A 213 -5.95 8.12 -30.77
N LYS A 214 -6.04 7.17 -31.71
CA LYS A 214 -6.99 7.16 -32.83
C LYS A 214 -8.43 7.30 -32.35
N SER A 215 -8.84 6.51 -31.35
CA SER A 215 -10.21 6.53 -30.82
C SER A 215 -10.53 7.84 -30.08
N GLN A 216 -9.59 8.33 -29.27
CA GLN A 216 -9.74 9.60 -28.53
C GLN A 216 -9.76 10.81 -29.50
N ARG A 217 -8.91 10.80 -30.53
CA ARG A 217 -8.86 11.79 -31.62
C ARG A 217 -10.14 11.80 -32.44
N LEU A 218 -10.71 10.63 -32.74
CA LEU A 218 -11.99 10.52 -33.44
C LEU A 218 -13.14 11.13 -32.63
N LYS A 219 -13.18 10.86 -31.33
CA LYS A 219 -14.18 11.43 -30.40
C LYS A 219 -14.07 12.95 -30.32
N LEU A 220 -12.87 13.48 -30.02
CA LEU A 220 -12.60 14.92 -29.96
C LEU A 220 -12.96 15.63 -31.26
N ARG A 221 -12.69 15.01 -32.43
CA ARG A 221 -13.06 15.56 -33.74
C ARG A 221 -14.58 15.59 -33.95
N GLY A 222 -15.30 14.59 -33.44
CA GLY A 222 -16.77 14.57 -33.45
C GLY A 222 -17.35 15.70 -32.60
N ASP A 223 -16.86 15.84 -31.37
CA ASP A 223 -17.29 16.85 -30.41
C ASP A 223 -17.03 18.27 -30.94
N LEU A 224 -15.84 18.51 -31.54
CA LEU A 224 -15.52 19.80 -32.18
C LEU A 224 -16.49 20.15 -33.32
N LYS A 225 -16.88 19.17 -34.14
CA LYS A 225 -17.82 19.40 -35.24
C LYS A 225 -19.21 19.78 -34.73
N ILE A 226 -19.65 19.18 -33.63
CA ILE A 226 -20.92 19.50 -33.00
C ILE A 226 -20.88 20.93 -32.47
N GLN A 227 -19.80 21.31 -31.78
CA GLN A 227 -19.60 22.65 -31.22
C GLN A 227 -19.56 23.75 -32.32
N ILE A 228 -18.80 23.54 -33.39
CA ILE A 228 -18.76 24.48 -34.53
C ILE A 228 -20.14 24.62 -35.18
N ARG A 229 -20.91 23.52 -35.24
CA ARG A 229 -22.27 23.55 -35.79
C ARG A 229 -23.20 24.34 -34.88
N SER A 230 -23.19 24.13 -33.56
CA SER A 230 -24.02 24.89 -32.62
C SER A 230 -23.71 26.38 -32.64
N GLU A 231 -22.43 26.77 -32.66
CA GLU A 231 -22.03 28.19 -32.69
C GLU A 231 -22.47 28.93 -33.96
N LYS A 232 -22.64 28.20 -35.08
CA LYS A 232 -23.21 28.77 -36.33
C LYS A 232 -24.71 29.03 -36.24
N TYR A 233 -25.45 28.28 -35.43
CA TYR A 233 -26.90 28.48 -35.26
C TYR A 233 -27.24 29.51 -34.18
N THR A 234 -26.32 29.84 -33.27
CA THR A 234 -26.52 30.87 -32.23
C THR A 234 -26.19 32.29 -32.73
N LYS A 235 -25.64 32.43 -33.94
CA LYS A 235 -25.30 33.73 -34.57
C LYS A 235 -26.29 34.19 -35.65
N LEU A 236 -27.49 33.60 -35.69
CA LEU A 236 -28.66 34.03 -36.46
C LEU A 236 -29.74 34.47 -35.47
#